data_AF-A0A961P498-F1
#
_entry.id   AF-A0A961P498-F1
#
_cell.length_a   1.000
_cell.length_b   1.000
_cell.length_c   1.000
_cell.angle_alpha   90.00
_cell.angle_beta   90.00
_cell.angle_gamma   90.00
#
_symmetry.space_group_name_H-M   'P 1'
#
loop_
_entity.id
_entity.type
_entity.pdbx_description
1 polymer ?
#
loop_
_entity_poly.entity_id
_entity_poly.type
_entity_poly.pdbx_seq_one_letter_code
_entity_poly.pdbx_strand_id
1 'polypeptide(L)'
;MVQRSHSFGARLTRLVARIYPGVDADILASQVIDAFWPEGTHRRTRPRRPGNTLWSQRDAMLITYGDSIVDGVHKPLSLLHDFLLTHLQGVVNGVHVLPFFPWTSDDGFAVTDYRKVDGKLGDWADITRIGQDFHLMSDLVLNHVSSQSGWFNEFLQDHAPYNRFFVTADPSDDLTAVVRPRVTPLLREVETAAGTKHVWCTFGHDQVDLDFSNPEVLLEMLRVIRLHVDMGVRIIRLDA
;
A
#
# COMPACT_ATOMS: atom_id res chain seq x y z
N MET A 1 -21.68 -30.72 16.01
CA MET A 1 -20.37 -30.76 15.31
C MET A 1 -19.66 -29.45 15.64
N VAL A 2 -18.65 -29.47 16.52
CA VAL A 2 -17.97 -28.26 16.99
C VAL A 2 -17.18 -27.67 15.83
N GLN A 3 -17.60 -26.53 15.28
CA GLN A 3 -16.78 -25.74 14.36
C GLN A 3 -15.48 -25.42 15.08
N ARG A 4 -14.35 -25.99 14.60
CA ARG A 4 -13.02 -25.58 15.01
C ARG A 4 -12.81 -24.14 14.53
N SER A 5 -13.23 -23.18 15.34
CA SER A 5 -12.77 -21.80 15.23
C SER A 5 -11.27 -21.79 15.51
N HIS A 6 -10.45 -21.99 14.48
CA HIS A 6 -9.02 -21.81 14.62
C HIS A 6 -8.76 -20.37 15.06
N SER A 7 -8.00 -20.20 16.14
CA SER A 7 -7.59 -18.87 16.62
C SER A 7 -6.92 -18.09 15.48
N PHE A 8 -7.03 -16.77 15.49
CA PHE A 8 -6.39 -15.92 14.49
C PHE A 8 -4.91 -16.24 14.33
N GLY A 9 -4.19 -16.45 15.44
CA GLY A 9 -2.78 -16.83 15.42
C GLY A 9 -2.54 -18.13 14.65
N ALA A 10 -3.29 -19.20 14.96
CA ALA A 10 -3.15 -20.47 14.25
C ALA A 10 -3.49 -20.35 12.75
N ARG A 11 -4.45 -19.48 12.38
CA ARG A 11 -4.73 -19.21 10.95
C ARG A 11 -3.58 -18.45 10.30
N LEU A 12 -3.03 -17.43 10.98
CA LEU A 12 -1.92 -16.64 10.48
C LEU A 12 -0.67 -17.49 10.27
N THR A 13 -0.26 -18.29 11.26
CA THR A 13 0.87 -19.24 11.15
C THR A 13 0.73 -20.12 9.92
N ARG A 14 -0.47 -20.69 9.67
CA ARG A 14 -0.70 -21.53 8.48
C ARG A 14 -0.58 -20.76 7.16
N LEU A 15 -1.02 -19.49 7.12
CA LEU A 15 -0.92 -18.67 5.93
C LEU A 15 0.53 -18.30 5.63
N VAL A 16 1.28 -17.85 6.64
CA VAL A 16 2.70 -17.50 6.44
C VAL A 16 3.55 -18.73 6.14
N ALA A 17 3.29 -19.89 6.76
CA ALA A 17 3.97 -21.15 6.43
C ALA A 17 3.79 -21.58 4.97
N ARG A 18 2.61 -21.26 4.38
CA ARG A 18 2.32 -21.58 2.98
C ARG A 18 3.11 -20.69 2.02
N ILE A 19 3.33 -19.43 2.38
CA ILE A 19 4.00 -18.44 1.51
C ILE A 19 5.52 -18.50 1.70
N TYR A 20 5.99 -18.72 2.94
CA TYR A 20 7.40 -18.72 3.33
C TYR A 20 7.81 -20.06 3.97
N PRO A 21 7.85 -21.17 3.20
CA PRO A 21 8.10 -22.50 3.76
C PRO A 21 9.50 -22.68 4.37
N GLY A 22 10.45 -21.79 4.06
CA GLY A 22 11.82 -21.81 4.58
C GLY A 22 12.05 -20.98 5.86
N VAL A 23 11.00 -20.35 6.40
CA VAL A 23 11.07 -19.50 7.61
C VAL A 23 10.27 -20.16 8.73
N ASP A 24 10.71 -19.98 9.97
CA ASP A 24 9.91 -20.39 11.13
C ASP A 24 8.58 -19.61 11.15
N ALA A 25 7.50 -20.33 10.89
CA ALA A 25 6.18 -19.74 10.71
C ALA A 25 5.60 -19.16 12.00
N ASP A 26 5.98 -19.68 13.17
CA ASP A 26 5.51 -19.14 14.45
C ASP A 26 6.22 -17.83 14.77
N ILE A 27 7.53 -17.75 14.52
CA ILE A 27 8.31 -16.50 14.63
C ILE A 27 7.76 -15.45 13.65
N LEU A 28 7.60 -15.80 12.36
CA LEU A 28 7.11 -14.86 11.36
C LEU A 28 5.67 -14.42 11.65
N ALA A 29 4.80 -15.30 12.12
CA ALA A 29 3.45 -14.91 12.54
C ALA A 29 3.47 -13.93 13.71
N SER A 30 4.41 -14.07 14.66
CA SER A 30 4.61 -13.08 15.73
C SER A 30 5.06 -11.74 15.15
N GLN A 31 6.06 -11.74 14.27
CA GLN A 31 6.56 -10.51 13.62
C GLN A 31 5.48 -9.80 12.81
N VAL A 32 4.61 -10.54 12.11
CA VAL A 32 3.44 -9.98 11.39
C VAL A 32 2.48 -9.31 12.37
N ILE A 33 2.22 -9.93 13.53
CA ILE A 33 1.38 -9.34 14.57
C ILE A 33 2.04 -8.06 15.10
N ASP A 34 3.33 -8.08 15.40
CA ASP A 34 4.06 -6.94 15.97
C ASP A 34 4.18 -5.78 14.96
N ALA A 35 4.36 -6.09 13.67
CA ALA A 35 4.40 -5.09 12.60
C ALA A 35 3.07 -4.35 12.44
N PHE A 36 1.93 -5.05 12.61
CA PHE A 36 0.60 -4.45 12.45
C PHE A 36 0.02 -3.92 13.77
N TRP A 37 0.38 -4.50 14.90
CA TRP A 37 -0.01 -4.10 16.24
C TRP A 37 1.24 -3.90 17.11
N PRO A 38 1.99 -2.81 16.91
CA PRO A 38 3.16 -2.52 17.73
C PRO A 38 2.79 -2.33 19.21
N GLU A 39 3.80 -2.37 20.06
CA GLU A 39 3.64 -2.24 21.52
C GLU A 39 2.77 -1.01 21.88
N GLY A 40 1.86 -1.20 22.84
CA GLY A 40 0.89 -0.16 23.24
C GLY A 40 -0.34 -0.06 22.35
N THR A 41 -0.41 -0.78 21.21
CA THR A 41 -1.64 -0.80 20.39
C THR A 41 -2.61 -1.91 20.82
N HIS A 42 -3.91 -1.60 20.76
CA HIS A 42 -4.94 -2.56 21.15
C HIS A 42 -5.40 -3.42 19.99
N ARG A 43 -5.08 -4.71 20.06
CA ARG A 43 -5.69 -5.71 19.19
C ARG A 43 -7.04 -6.16 19.75
N ARG A 44 -8.07 -6.19 18.90
CA ARG A 44 -9.37 -6.79 19.27
C ARG A 44 -9.20 -8.27 19.58
N THR A 45 -9.66 -8.68 20.76
CA THR A 45 -9.59 -10.08 21.22
C THR A 45 -10.56 -11.00 20.47
N ARG A 46 -11.67 -10.45 19.98
CA ARG A 46 -12.67 -11.18 19.18
C ARG A 46 -12.71 -10.63 17.75
N PRO A 47 -12.57 -11.48 16.72
CA PRO A 47 -12.77 -11.05 15.35
C PRO A 47 -14.23 -10.62 15.17
N ARG A 48 -14.47 -9.64 14.29
CA ARG A 48 -15.83 -9.39 13.80
C ARG A 48 -16.33 -10.67 13.13
N ARG A 49 -17.57 -11.06 13.42
CA ARG A 49 -18.21 -12.14 12.68
C ARG A 49 -18.28 -11.71 11.21
N PRO A 50 -17.78 -12.53 10.26
CA PRO A 50 -17.99 -12.27 8.85
C PRO A 50 -19.49 -12.08 8.59
N GLY A 51 -19.85 -11.04 7.84
CA GLY A 51 -21.22 -10.73 7.53
C GLY A 51 -21.31 -9.57 6.54
N ASN A 52 -22.44 -9.47 5.85
CA ASN A 52 -22.70 -8.45 4.83
C ASN A 52 -23.24 -7.15 5.44
N THR A 53 -22.82 -6.81 6.66
CA THR A 53 -23.30 -5.62 7.38
C THR A 53 -22.33 -4.44 7.29
N LEU A 54 -21.22 -4.60 6.54
CA LEU A 54 -20.28 -3.50 6.31
C LEU A 54 -20.83 -2.48 5.31
N TRP A 55 -21.71 -2.93 4.42
CA TRP A 55 -22.30 -2.13 3.35
C TRP A 55 -23.75 -2.53 3.14
N SER A 56 -24.48 -1.68 2.45
CA SER A 56 -25.87 -1.79 2.05
C SER A 56 -26.07 -1.10 0.72
N GLN A 57 -27.25 -1.25 0.13
CA GLN A 57 -27.67 -0.52 -1.06
C GLN A 57 -27.79 1.01 -0.85
N ARG A 58 -27.59 1.51 0.38
CA ARG A 58 -27.60 2.94 0.71
C ARG A 58 -26.20 3.56 0.70
N ASP A 59 -25.15 2.73 0.63
CA ASP A 59 -23.78 3.21 0.59
C ASP A 59 -23.43 3.67 -0.84
N ALA A 60 -22.86 4.86 -0.94
CA ALA A 60 -22.41 5.45 -2.20
C ALA A 60 -21.00 6.03 -2.00
N MET A 61 -20.11 5.67 -2.92
CA MET A 61 -18.70 6.02 -2.90
C MET A 61 -18.40 7.04 -3.99
N LEU A 62 -17.75 8.15 -3.63
CA LEU A 62 -17.11 9.03 -4.61
C LEU A 62 -15.66 8.59 -4.82
N ILE A 63 -15.19 8.57 -6.06
CA ILE A 63 -13.75 8.46 -6.38
C ILE A 63 -13.27 9.79 -6.97
N THR A 64 -12.14 10.29 -6.48
CA THR A 64 -11.61 11.61 -6.88
C THR A 64 -10.10 11.68 -6.68
N TYR A 65 -9.42 12.51 -7.46
CA TYR A 65 -8.09 12.97 -7.10
C TYR A 65 -8.18 14.05 -6.03
N GLY A 66 -7.13 14.19 -5.20
CA GLY A 66 -7.06 15.20 -4.15
C GLY A 66 -7.10 16.65 -4.66
N ASP A 67 -6.77 16.85 -5.94
CA ASP A 67 -6.72 18.11 -6.66
C ASP A 67 -7.73 18.21 -7.82
N SER A 68 -8.78 17.38 -7.82
CA SER A 68 -9.87 17.54 -8.78
C SER A 68 -10.61 18.88 -8.65
N ILE A 69 -10.47 19.55 -7.49
CA ILE A 69 -10.98 20.90 -7.23
C ILE A 69 -9.83 21.75 -6.73
N VAL A 70 -9.54 22.85 -7.43
CA VAL A 70 -8.48 23.80 -7.10
C VAL A 70 -8.97 25.22 -7.30
N ASP A 71 -8.55 26.13 -6.42
CA ASP A 71 -8.85 27.57 -6.52
C ASP A 71 -7.59 28.46 -6.51
N GLY A 72 -6.41 27.86 -6.36
CA GLY A 72 -5.13 28.56 -6.28
C GLY A 72 -4.87 29.30 -4.96
N VAL A 73 -5.74 29.16 -3.97
CA VAL A 73 -5.65 29.83 -2.66
C VAL A 73 -5.56 28.82 -1.52
N HIS A 74 -6.42 27.82 -1.51
CA HIS A 74 -6.49 26.81 -0.47
C HIS A 74 -5.74 25.54 -0.86
N LYS A 75 -5.31 24.77 0.15
CA LYS A 75 -4.78 23.42 -0.09
C LYS A 75 -5.87 22.57 -0.78
N PRO A 76 -5.54 21.83 -1.84
CA PRO A 76 -6.51 21.02 -2.57
C PRO A 76 -7.33 20.07 -1.68
N LEU A 77 -6.72 19.37 -0.73
CA LEU A 77 -7.45 18.46 0.15
C LEU A 77 -8.40 19.18 1.12
N SER A 78 -8.05 20.39 1.56
CA SER A 78 -8.96 21.20 2.38
C SER A 78 -10.16 21.69 1.56
N LEU A 79 -9.93 22.11 0.32
CA LEU A 79 -10.99 22.56 -0.58
C LEU A 79 -11.91 21.39 -0.97
N LEU A 80 -11.33 20.22 -1.24
CA LEU A 80 -12.08 18.98 -1.47
C LEU A 80 -12.97 18.66 -0.26
N HIS A 81 -12.42 18.70 0.95
CA HIS A 81 -13.19 18.45 2.17
C HIS A 81 -14.39 19.42 2.30
N ASP A 82 -14.18 20.71 2.08
CA ASP A 82 -15.24 21.71 2.18
C ASP A 82 -16.32 21.51 1.10
N PHE A 83 -15.92 21.11 -0.12
CA PHE A 83 -16.85 20.73 -1.19
C PHE A 83 -17.68 19.50 -0.81
N LEU A 84 -17.03 18.46 -0.28
CA LEU A 84 -17.69 17.21 0.14
C LEU A 84 -18.77 17.50 1.19
N LEU A 85 -18.46 18.31 2.21
CA LEU A 85 -19.41 18.69 3.25
C LEU A 85 -20.56 19.54 2.70
N THR A 86 -20.24 20.53 1.85
CA THR A 86 -21.24 21.48 1.37
C THR A 86 -22.22 20.85 0.38
N HIS A 87 -21.73 19.94 -0.48
CA HIS A 87 -22.49 19.48 -1.64
C HIS A 87 -22.85 18.00 -1.63
N LEU A 88 -22.07 17.16 -0.94
CA LEU A 88 -22.20 15.70 -1.04
C LEU A 88 -22.55 15.00 0.29
N GLN A 89 -22.58 15.74 1.40
CA GLN A 89 -23.00 15.19 2.69
C GLN A 89 -24.45 14.66 2.61
N GLY A 90 -24.65 13.41 3.01
CA GLY A 90 -25.95 12.73 2.93
C GLY A 90 -26.28 12.13 1.55
N VAL A 91 -25.48 12.41 0.52
CA VAL A 91 -25.57 11.79 -0.81
C VAL A 91 -24.55 10.65 -0.93
N VAL A 92 -23.30 10.91 -0.54
CA VAL A 92 -22.25 9.90 -0.43
C VAL A 92 -21.85 9.73 1.03
N ASN A 93 -21.35 8.56 1.37
CA ASN A 93 -20.86 8.27 2.71
C ASN A 93 -19.43 7.72 2.72
N GLY A 94 -18.86 7.43 1.56
CA GLY A 94 -17.45 7.11 1.40
C GLY A 94 -16.80 7.93 0.30
N VAL A 95 -15.50 8.16 0.48
CA VAL A 95 -14.67 8.86 -0.50
C VAL A 95 -13.38 8.08 -0.68
N HIS A 96 -13.11 7.70 -1.93
CA HIS A 96 -11.83 7.19 -2.38
C HIS A 96 -11.02 8.34 -2.95
N VAL A 97 -10.02 8.77 -2.18
CA VAL A 97 -9.02 9.72 -2.64
C VAL A 97 -7.92 8.90 -3.31
N LEU A 98 -7.81 9.04 -4.63
CA LEU A 98 -6.74 8.44 -5.45
C LEU A 98 -5.36 8.86 -4.93
N PRO A 99 -4.27 8.13 -5.26
CA PRO A 99 -3.05 8.14 -4.46
C PRO A 99 -2.58 9.57 -4.11
N PHE A 100 -2.59 9.88 -2.82
CA PHE A 100 -2.27 11.22 -2.29
C PHE A 100 -0.84 11.29 -1.71
N PHE A 101 -0.03 10.25 -1.91
CA PHE A 101 1.36 10.19 -1.49
C PHE A 101 2.25 10.93 -2.49
N PRO A 102 3.46 11.40 -2.11
CA PRO A 102 4.43 11.90 -3.08
C PRO A 102 4.75 10.84 -4.15
N TRP A 103 4.71 11.22 -5.43
CA TRP A 103 4.85 10.32 -6.58
C TRP A 103 5.62 10.95 -7.74
N THR A 104 5.99 10.15 -8.74
CA THR A 104 6.81 10.60 -9.89
C THR A 104 6.13 10.46 -11.26
N SER A 105 5.44 9.35 -11.51
CA SER A 105 4.68 9.09 -12.74
C SER A 105 3.37 8.35 -12.47
N ASP A 106 2.61 8.07 -13.55
CA ASP A 106 1.38 7.26 -13.55
C ASP A 106 0.30 7.82 -12.60
N ASP A 107 0.11 9.14 -12.61
CA ASP A 107 -0.95 9.86 -11.88
C ASP A 107 -1.11 9.42 -10.41
N GLY A 108 0.01 9.25 -9.70
CA GLY A 108 0.00 8.84 -8.29
C GLY A 108 0.48 7.41 -8.03
N PHE A 109 0.55 6.56 -9.06
CA PHE A 109 0.85 5.13 -8.89
C PHE A 109 2.35 4.77 -8.86
N ALA A 110 3.26 5.69 -9.19
CA ALA A 110 4.67 5.54 -8.87
C ALA A 110 5.02 6.25 -7.54
N VAL A 111 4.71 5.59 -6.42
CA VAL A 111 4.84 6.17 -5.07
C VAL A 111 6.31 6.25 -4.61
N THR A 112 6.72 7.40 -4.07
CA THR A 112 8.08 7.59 -3.51
C THR A 112 8.15 7.46 -1.99
N ASP A 113 7.07 7.79 -1.27
CA ASP A 113 7.01 7.73 0.20
C ASP A 113 5.57 7.52 0.71
N TYR A 114 5.24 6.29 1.12
CA TYR A 114 3.89 5.94 1.64
C TYR A 114 3.54 6.57 3.00
N ARG A 115 4.50 7.22 3.65
CA ARG A 115 4.34 7.77 5.02
C ARG A 115 4.03 9.25 5.02
N LYS A 116 4.02 9.89 3.84
CA LYS A 116 3.73 11.31 3.67
C LYS A 116 2.54 11.50 2.75
N VAL A 117 1.85 12.60 2.93
CA VAL A 117 0.94 13.16 1.92
C VAL A 117 1.77 14.07 1.02
N ASP A 118 1.46 14.12 -0.28
CA ASP A 118 2.07 15.07 -1.21
C ASP A 118 1.75 16.49 -0.73
N GLY A 119 2.80 17.27 -0.46
CA GLY A 119 2.69 18.64 0.03
C GLY A 119 1.96 19.57 -0.95
N LYS A 120 1.87 19.22 -2.24
CA LYS A 120 1.04 19.95 -3.22
C LYS A 120 -0.46 19.81 -2.94
N LEU A 121 -0.87 18.69 -2.34
CA LEU A 121 -2.27 18.38 -2.01
C LEU A 121 -2.63 18.86 -0.60
N GLY A 122 -1.72 18.69 0.35
CA GLY A 122 -1.91 19.05 1.75
C GLY A 122 -1.06 18.20 2.69
N ASP A 123 -1.63 17.84 3.83
CA ASP A 123 -0.96 16.97 4.80
C ASP A 123 -1.91 15.92 5.40
N TRP A 124 -1.38 15.13 6.33
CA TRP A 124 -2.13 14.09 7.01
C TRP A 124 -3.32 14.61 7.83
N ALA A 125 -3.27 15.85 8.33
CA ALA A 125 -4.41 16.43 9.04
C ALA A 125 -5.57 16.68 8.08
N ASP A 126 -5.29 17.10 6.85
CA ASP A 126 -6.29 17.28 5.80
C ASP A 126 -6.96 15.94 5.44
N ILE A 127 -6.18 14.87 5.24
CA ILE A 127 -6.71 13.51 5.01
C ILE A 127 -7.54 13.01 6.20
N THR A 128 -7.04 13.22 7.42
CA THR A 128 -7.72 12.76 8.64
C THR A 128 -9.07 13.45 8.82
N ARG A 129 -9.19 14.74 8.48
CA ARG A 129 -10.46 15.47 8.48
C ARG A 129 -11.48 14.80 7.56
N ILE A 130 -11.11 14.48 6.33
CA ILE A 130 -11.98 13.74 5.40
C ILE A 130 -12.42 12.39 6.01
N GLY A 131 -11.49 11.65 6.63
CA GLY A 131 -11.79 10.36 7.26
C GLY A 131 -12.62 10.44 8.55
N GLN A 132 -12.81 11.61 9.15
CA GLN A 132 -13.71 11.83 10.28
C GLN A 132 -15.17 11.89 9.83
N ASP A 133 -15.43 12.50 8.67
CA ASP A 133 -16.79 12.74 8.16
C ASP A 133 -17.24 11.69 7.12
N PHE A 134 -16.30 11.03 6.43
CA PHE A 134 -16.57 10.03 5.40
C PHE A 134 -15.82 8.71 5.62
N HIS A 135 -16.34 7.61 5.07
CA HIS A 135 -15.60 6.35 4.95
C HIS A 135 -14.46 6.52 3.93
N LEU A 136 -13.31 6.94 4.42
CA LEU A 136 -12.12 7.16 3.61
C LEU A 136 -11.56 5.83 3.06
N MET A 137 -11.41 5.78 1.75
CA MET A 137 -10.63 4.78 1.02
C MET A 137 -9.32 5.40 0.54
N SER A 138 -8.23 4.68 0.77
CA SER A 138 -6.90 5.00 0.22
C SER A 138 -6.47 3.89 -0.73
N ASP A 139 -5.78 4.27 -1.79
CA ASP A 139 -4.93 3.33 -2.51
C ASP A 139 -3.74 2.91 -1.65
N LEU A 140 -3.38 1.64 -1.77
CA LEU A 140 -2.11 1.11 -1.34
C LEU A 140 -1.47 0.41 -2.53
N VAL A 141 -0.58 1.14 -3.20
CA VAL A 141 0.23 0.62 -4.30
C VAL A 141 1.29 -0.28 -3.71
N LEU A 142 0.98 -1.58 -3.60
CA LEU A 142 1.82 -2.49 -2.82
C LEU A 142 2.74 -3.37 -3.64
N ASN A 143 2.48 -3.53 -4.94
CA ASN A 143 3.31 -4.33 -5.81
C ASN A 143 4.66 -3.66 -6.16
N HIS A 144 4.70 -2.34 -6.24
CA HIS A 144 5.86 -1.60 -6.76
C HIS A 144 6.00 -0.22 -6.11
N VAL A 145 7.21 0.34 -6.20
CA VAL A 145 7.52 1.74 -5.80
C VAL A 145 8.14 2.50 -6.97
N SER A 146 8.16 3.83 -6.85
CA SER A 146 8.93 4.70 -7.73
C SER A 146 10.41 4.32 -7.74
N SER A 147 11.04 4.38 -8.91
CA SER A 147 12.49 4.25 -9.06
C SER A 147 13.26 5.45 -8.47
N GLN A 148 12.55 6.48 -8.01
CA GLN A 148 13.10 7.62 -7.27
C GLN A 148 12.75 7.55 -5.76
N SER A 149 12.17 6.44 -5.29
CA SER A 149 11.86 6.24 -3.89
C SER A 149 13.13 6.09 -3.04
N GLY A 150 13.01 6.43 -1.75
CA GLY A 150 14.09 6.20 -0.79
C GLY A 150 14.48 4.72 -0.69
N TRP A 151 13.50 3.81 -0.76
CA TRP A 151 13.76 2.36 -0.74
C TRP A 151 14.61 1.92 -1.92
N PHE A 152 14.30 2.41 -3.12
CA PHE A 152 15.08 2.07 -4.31
C PHE A 152 16.48 2.69 -4.26
N ASN A 153 16.61 3.91 -3.74
CA ASN A 153 17.93 4.50 -3.50
C ASN A 153 18.79 3.65 -2.56
N GLU A 154 18.25 3.19 -1.43
CA GLU A 154 18.97 2.30 -0.51
C GLU A 154 19.32 0.94 -1.16
N PHE A 155 18.46 0.42 -2.05
CA PHE A 155 18.79 -0.75 -2.86
C PHE A 155 19.98 -0.52 -3.80
N LEU A 156 20.05 0.64 -4.47
CA LEU A 156 21.19 1.00 -5.31
C LEU A 156 22.48 1.13 -4.50
N GLN A 157 22.40 1.58 -3.24
CA GLN A 157 23.55 1.65 -2.33
C GLN A 157 23.90 0.32 -1.64
N ASP A 158 23.17 -0.76 -1.93
CA ASP A 158 23.32 -2.08 -1.27
C ASP A 158 23.15 -2.01 0.27
N HIS A 159 22.32 -1.10 0.78
CA HIS A 159 22.06 -0.96 2.20
C HIS A 159 20.91 -1.87 2.66
N ALA A 160 21.17 -2.66 3.71
CA ALA A 160 20.16 -3.49 4.35
C ALA A 160 19.14 -2.63 5.14
N PRO A 161 17.84 -3.01 5.17
CA PRO A 161 17.27 -4.21 4.57
C PRO A 161 16.86 -4.04 3.08
N TYR A 162 16.88 -2.81 2.56
CA TYR A 162 16.32 -2.46 1.26
C TYR A 162 17.05 -3.07 0.06
N ASN A 163 18.31 -3.45 0.22
CA ASN A 163 19.07 -4.18 -0.79
C ASN A 163 18.48 -5.54 -1.22
N ARG A 164 17.47 -6.03 -0.50
CA ARG A 164 16.70 -7.23 -0.79
C ARG A 164 15.19 -6.98 -0.98
N PHE A 165 14.78 -5.74 -1.24
CA PHE A 165 13.35 -5.39 -1.35
C PHE A 165 12.79 -5.51 -2.77
N PHE A 166 13.63 -5.69 -3.78
CA PHE A 166 13.23 -5.59 -5.18
C PHE A 166 13.49 -6.91 -5.92
N VAL A 167 12.56 -7.24 -6.82
CA VAL A 167 12.74 -8.41 -7.68
C VAL A 167 13.85 -8.12 -8.68
N THR A 168 14.82 -9.02 -8.75
CA THR A 168 15.85 -9.02 -9.78
C THR A 168 15.81 -10.34 -10.55
N ALA A 169 16.05 -10.29 -11.85
CA ALA A 169 16.12 -11.48 -12.70
C ALA A 169 17.39 -11.43 -13.56
N ASP A 170 17.83 -12.58 -14.08
CA ASP A 170 18.89 -12.62 -15.07
C ASP A 170 18.30 -12.26 -16.45
N PRO A 171 18.97 -11.44 -17.28
CA PRO A 171 18.51 -11.15 -18.65
C PRO A 171 18.33 -12.39 -19.53
N SER A 172 18.95 -13.51 -19.17
CA SER A 172 18.84 -14.79 -19.87
C SER A 172 17.68 -15.68 -19.38
N ASP A 173 16.96 -15.27 -18.33
CA ASP A 173 15.79 -15.99 -17.84
C ASP A 173 14.68 -16.07 -18.92
N ASP A 174 14.00 -17.21 -19.00
CA ASP A 174 12.84 -17.36 -19.90
C ASP A 174 11.62 -16.64 -19.32
N LEU A 175 11.41 -15.40 -19.77
CA LEU A 175 10.28 -14.56 -19.37
C LEU A 175 9.16 -14.53 -20.40
N THR A 176 9.14 -15.45 -21.36
CA THR A 176 8.18 -15.45 -22.49
C THR A 176 6.72 -15.65 -22.07
N ALA A 177 6.49 -16.26 -20.91
CA ALA A 177 5.15 -16.43 -20.34
C ALA A 177 4.57 -15.13 -19.73
N VAL A 178 5.37 -14.07 -19.56
CA VAL A 178 4.91 -12.81 -19.00
C VAL A 178 4.13 -12.02 -20.06
N VAL A 179 2.82 -11.85 -19.83
CA VAL A 179 1.93 -11.10 -20.72
C VAL A 179 1.58 -9.76 -20.08
N ARG A 180 1.82 -8.66 -20.80
CA ARG A 180 1.52 -7.30 -20.34
C ARG A 180 1.19 -6.36 -21.48
N PRO A 181 0.36 -5.32 -21.26
CA PRO A 181 0.03 -4.33 -22.29
C PRO A 181 1.09 -3.22 -22.45
N ARG A 182 2.31 -3.40 -21.93
CA ARG A 182 3.35 -2.36 -21.85
C ARG A 182 4.46 -2.62 -22.87
N VAL A 183 4.87 -1.55 -23.56
CA VAL A 183 5.89 -1.58 -24.64
C VAL A 183 7.33 -1.50 -24.16
N THR A 184 7.55 -1.07 -22.92
CA THR A 184 8.90 -1.03 -22.34
C THR A 184 9.46 -2.46 -22.19
N PRO A 185 10.78 -2.64 -22.00
CA PRO A 185 11.34 -3.90 -21.54
C PRO A 185 10.90 -4.24 -20.11
N LEU A 186 10.74 -5.54 -19.81
CA LEU A 186 10.33 -6.00 -18.48
C LEU A 186 11.40 -5.74 -17.42
N LEU A 187 12.65 -5.98 -17.80
CA LEU A 187 13.80 -5.73 -16.95
C LEU A 187 14.41 -4.36 -17.26
N ARG A 188 14.94 -3.71 -16.23
CA ARG A 188 15.75 -2.49 -16.32
C ARG A 188 17.12 -2.76 -15.71
N GLU A 189 18.18 -2.59 -16.49
CA GLU A 189 19.55 -2.62 -15.98
C GLU A 189 19.78 -1.43 -15.04
N VAL A 190 20.40 -1.67 -13.90
CA VAL A 190 20.78 -0.65 -12.92
C VAL A 190 22.12 -0.97 -12.29
N GLU A 191 22.90 0.07 -12.00
CA GLU A 191 24.15 -0.06 -11.27
C GLU A 191 23.90 0.04 -9.76
N THR A 192 24.34 -0.96 -9.01
CA THR A 192 24.30 -0.95 -7.54
C THR A 192 25.72 -0.98 -6.96
N ALA A 193 25.88 -0.62 -5.69
CA ALA A 193 27.16 -0.75 -4.99
C ALA A 193 27.69 -2.19 -4.95
N ALA A 194 26.82 -3.19 -5.13
CA ALA A 194 27.16 -4.61 -5.26
C ALA A 194 27.39 -5.08 -6.71
N GLY A 195 27.33 -4.17 -7.68
CA GLY A 195 27.45 -4.44 -9.12
C GLY A 195 26.14 -4.28 -9.89
N THR A 196 26.19 -4.50 -11.20
CA THR A 196 25.04 -4.40 -12.11
C THR A 196 23.95 -5.41 -11.74
N LYS A 197 22.69 -4.96 -11.70
CA LYS A 197 21.50 -5.79 -11.49
C LYS A 197 20.43 -5.46 -12.53
N HIS A 198 19.53 -6.40 -12.78
CA HIS A 198 18.38 -6.20 -13.67
C HIS A 198 17.09 -6.29 -12.86
N VAL A 199 16.47 -5.14 -12.60
CA VAL A 199 15.27 -5.06 -11.76
C VAL A 199 14.01 -5.28 -12.57
N TRP A 200 13.03 -5.93 -11.96
CA TRP A 200 11.74 -6.22 -12.58
C TRP A 200 10.82 -5.00 -12.53
N CYS A 201 10.23 -4.64 -13.66
CA CYS A 201 9.38 -3.46 -13.82
C CYS A 201 8.12 -3.83 -14.60
N THR A 202 7.10 -4.37 -13.94
CA THR A 202 5.87 -4.89 -14.55
C THR A 202 5.11 -3.80 -15.34
N PHE A 203 5.05 -2.58 -14.79
CA PHE A 203 4.21 -1.49 -15.32
C PHE A 203 4.99 -0.45 -16.14
N GLY A 204 6.25 -0.22 -15.80
CA GLY A 204 7.12 0.76 -16.46
C GLY A 204 8.42 0.92 -15.69
N HIS A 205 9.44 1.50 -16.31
CA HIS A 205 10.77 1.60 -15.70
C HIS A 205 10.85 2.53 -14.48
N ASP A 206 9.83 3.35 -14.24
CA ASP A 206 9.71 4.12 -13.01
C ASP A 206 9.00 3.35 -11.89
N GLN A 207 8.38 2.21 -12.18
CA GLN A 207 7.65 1.37 -11.21
C GLN A 207 8.44 0.06 -11.03
N VAL A 208 9.22 -0.02 -9.96
CA VAL A 208 10.08 -1.17 -9.67
C VAL A 208 9.38 -2.10 -8.69
N ASP A 209 9.23 -3.36 -9.06
CA ASP A 209 8.45 -4.36 -8.33
C ASP A 209 9.16 -4.79 -7.03
N LEU A 210 8.37 -4.86 -5.95
CA LEU A 210 8.80 -5.32 -4.64
C LEU A 210 8.82 -6.85 -4.57
N ASP A 211 9.85 -7.40 -3.92
CA ASP A 211 10.02 -8.84 -3.76
C ASP A 211 9.32 -9.36 -2.49
N PHE A 212 8.05 -9.73 -2.62
CA PHE A 212 7.29 -10.35 -1.52
C PHE A 212 7.77 -11.77 -1.16
N SER A 213 8.72 -12.38 -1.90
CA SER A 213 9.37 -13.61 -1.43
C SER A 213 10.28 -13.36 -0.21
N ASN A 214 10.70 -12.10 -0.02
CA ASN A 214 11.34 -11.62 1.21
C ASN A 214 10.26 -11.24 2.25
N PRO A 215 10.17 -11.92 3.40
CA PRO A 215 9.17 -11.60 4.43
C PRO A 215 9.30 -10.18 4.99
N GLU A 216 10.49 -9.55 4.97
CA GLU A 216 10.66 -8.17 5.43
C GLU A 216 9.84 -7.17 4.60
N VAL A 217 9.63 -7.43 3.31
CA VAL A 217 8.77 -6.61 2.44
C VAL A 217 7.31 -6.68 2.92
N LEU A 218 6.81 -7.88 3.24
CA LEU A 218 5.48 -8.06 3.81
C LEU A 218 5.35 -7.28 5.15
N LEU A 219 6.34 -7.41 6.04
CA LEU A 219 6.33 -6.72 7.33
C LEU A 219 6.32 -5.20 7.16
N GLU A 220 7.12 -4.66 6.24
CA GLU A 220 7.17 -3.22 5.98
C GLU A 220 5.86 -2.69 5.42
N MET A 221 5.24 -3.40 4.46
CA MET A 221 3.94 -3.01 3.92
C MET A 221 2.82 -3.11 4.96
N LEU A 222 2.87 -4.07 5.88
CA LEU A 222 1.94 -4.14 7.00
C LEU A 222 2.08 -2.93 7.95
N ARG A 223 3.29 -2.43 8.19
CA ARG A 223 3.51 -1.18 8.95
C ARG A 223 2.93 0.03 8.22
N VAL A 224 3.07 0.10 6.90
CA VAL A 224 2.46 1.15 6.07
C VAL A 224 0.94 1.08 6.17
N ILE A 225 0.34 -0.11 6.00
CA ILE A 225 -1.10 -0.31 6.17
C ILE A 225 -1.55 0.15 7.54
N ARG A 226 -0.79 -0.23 8.59
CA ARG A 226 -1.13 0.14 9.96
C ARG A 226 -1.15 1.66 10.14
N LEU A 227 -0.13 2.37 9.63
CA LEU A 227 -0.12 3.83 9.64
C LEU A 227 -1.40 4.39 9.01
N HIS A 228 -1.80 3.91 7.83
CA HIS A 228 -2.98 4.43 7.14
C HIS A 228 -4.27 4.21 7.95
N VAL A 229 -4.41 3.03 8.57
CA VAL A 229 -5.53 2.72 9.47
C VAL A 229 -5.54 3.66 10.69
N ASP A 230 -4.38 3.93 11.29
CA ASP A 230 -4.26 4.88 12.40
C ASP A 230 -4.61 6.31 11.99
N MET A 231 -4.32 6.68 10.74
CA MET A 231 -4.67 7.98 10.14
C MET A 231 -6.11 8.09 9.65
N GLY A 232 -6.97 7.11 9.97
CA GLY A 232 -8.41 7.19 9.72
C GLY A 232 -8.89 6.47 8.46
N VAL A 233 -8.02 5.88 7.65
CA VAL A 233 -8.43 5.07 6.49
C VAL A 233 -9.28 3.89 6.97
N ARG A 234 -10.40 3.65 6.30
CA ARG A 234 -11.36 2.58 6.63
C ARG A 234 -11.38 1.48 5.57
N ILE A 235 -11.01 1.82 4.35
CA ILE A 235 -11.01 0.93 3.20
C ILE A 235 -9.67 1.09 2.49
N ILE A 236 -9.06 -0.02 2.11
CA ILE A 236 -7.80 0.00 1.39
C ILE A 236 -8.04 -0.66 0.05
N ARG A 237 -7.77 0.07 -1.03
CA ARG A 237 -7.68 -0.50 -2.36
C ARG A 237 -6.27 -1.08 -2.50
N LEU A 238 -6.17 -2.40 -2.51
CA LEU A 238 -4.92 -3.11 -2.79
C LEU A 238 -4.69 -3.02 -4.29
N ASP A 239 -3.77 -2.16 -4.71
CA ASP A 239 -3.43 -2.00 -6.13
C ASP A 239 -2.39 -3.03 -6.56
N ALA A 240 -2.65 -3.62 -7.73
CA ALA A 240 -1.97 -4.77 -8.34
C ALA A 240 -1.99 -6.05 -7.49
#